data_AF-A0A8I1LBK6-F1
#
_entry.id   AF-A0A8I1LBK6-F1
#
_cell.length_a   1.000
_cell.length_b   1.000
_cell.length_c   1.000
_cell.angle_alpha   90.00
_cell.angle_beta   90.00
_cell.angle_gamma   90.00
#
_symmetry.space_group_name_H-M   'P 1'
#
loop_
_entity.id
_entity.type
_entity.pdbx_description
1 polymer ?
#
loop_
_entity_poly.entity_id
_entity_poly.type
_entity_poly.pdbx_seq_one_letter_code
_entity_poly.pdbx_strand_id
1 'polypeptide(L)'
;MHRVSDENRHKRRDTKNMDIDTAKIRFKNYLESSGYAASTIECYSVYLGYFLDYLRKIKVMDLKQVTHETIRTYQLLVADMAIAEETKGMRLRPVKRLFGWLLDTHRLLLDPTEKIRC
;
A
#
# COMPACT_ATOMS: atom_id res chain seq x y z
N MET A 1 -2.21 -36.38 -38.47
CA MET A 1 -1.74 -36.49 -37.07
C MET A 1 -0.37 -35.85 -36.97
N HIS A 2 -0.24 -34.63 -36.47
CA HIS A 2 1.00 -34.12 -35.86
C HIS A 2 0.54 -33.17 -34.73
N ARG A 3 0.66 -33.65 -33.49
CA ARG A 3 0.43 -32.87 -32.28
C ARG A 3 1.63 -31.95 -32.12
N VAL A 4 1.44 -30.65 -32.24
CA VAL A 4 2.36 -29.68 -31.64
C VAL A 4 1.77 -29.32 -30.29
N SER A 5 2.15 -30.10 -29.28
CA SER A 5 2.07 -29.71 -27.88
C SER A 5 3.46 -29.24 -27.52
N ASP A 6 3.66 -27.93 -27.43
CA ASP A 6 4.86 -27.34 -26.85
C ASP A 6 4.44 -26.13 -26.00
N GLU A 7 4.28 -26.44 -24.72
CA GLU A 7 5.04 -25.79 -23.65
C GLU A 7 5.71 -24.47 -24.03
N ASN A 8 4.96 -23.36 -24.02
CA ASN A 8 5.54 -22.06 -23.73
C ASN A 8 5.13 -21.57 -22.35
N ARG A 9 5.63 -22.36 -21.39
CA ARG A 9 6.16 -21.98 -20.10
C ARG A 9 6.65 -20.53 -20.08
N HIS A 10 6.18 -19.76 -19.10
CA HIS A 10 6.93 -18.64 -18.51
C HIS A 10 7.22 -17.43 -19.41
N LYS A 11 6.19 -16.60 -19.65
CA LYS A 11 6.40 -15.15 -19.76
C LYS A 11 5.70 -14.42 -18.62
N ARG A 12 6.46 -14.27 -17.53
CA ARG A 12 6.52 -13.09 -16.64
C ARG A 12 5.16 -12.40 -16.38
N ARG A 13 4.41 -12.90 -15.39
CA ARG A 13 3.27 -12.18 -14.79
C ARG A 13 3.60 -11.51 -13.45
N ASP A 14 4.87 -11.37 -13.11
CA ASP A 14 5.27 -10.81 -11.81
C ASP A 14 5.19 -9.27 -11.73
N THR A 15 4.77 -8.60 -12.80
CA THR A 15 4.57 -7.15 -12.86
C THR A 15 3.11 -6.71 -12.92
N LYS A 16 2.15 -7.64 -12.83
CA LYS A 16 0.75 -7.36 -13.15
C LYS A 16 -0.02 -6.83 -11.93
N ASN A 17 -0.05 -5.50 -11.85
CA ASN A 17 -0.84 -4.63 -10.97
C ASN A 17 -0.52 -4.70 -9.47
N MET A 18 -0.18 -3.54 -8.90
CA MET A 18 -0.05 -3.38 -7.46
C MET A 18 -1.43 -3.05 -6.88
N ASP A 19 -2.35 -3.96 -7.15
CA ASP A 19 -3.73 -3.89 -6.70
C ASP A 19 -3.78 -3.70 -5.17
N ILE A 20 -4.66 -2.82 -4.71
CA ILE A 20 -4.74 -2.42 -3.30
C ILE A 20 -5.01 -3.59 -2.35
N ASP A 21 -5.81 -4.58 -2.76
CA ASP A 21 -6.13 -5.73 -1.92
C ASP A 21 -4.94 -6.69 -1.82
N THR A 22 -4.30 -6.94 -2.96
CA THR A 22 -3.07 -7.74 -3.03
C THR A 22 -1.93 -7.07 -2.24
N ALA A 23 -1.82 -5.75 -2.32
CA ALA A 23 -0.80 -4.98 -1.62
C ALA A 23 -0.96 -5.06 -0.10
N LYS A 24 -2.21 -5.02 0.40
CA LYS A 24 -2.49 -5.18 1.84
C LYS A 24 -1.96 -6.50 2.38
N ILE A 25 -2.24 -7.60 1.68
CA ILE A 25 -1.80 -8.95 2.07
C ILE A 25 -0.27 -9.03 2.05
N ARG A 26 0.36 -8.57 0.97
CA ARG A 26 1.83 -8.62 0.84
C ARG A 26 2.54 -7.74 1.87
N PHE A 27 1.98 -6.58 2.18
CA PHE A 27 2.51 -5.68 3.21
C PHE A 27 2.41 -6.30 4.60
N LYS A 28 1.29 -6.96 4.93
CA LYS A 28 1.15 -7.70 6.18
C LYS A 28 2.23 -8.79 6.31
N ASN A 29 2.39 -9.62 5.29
CA ASN A 29 3.41 -10.69 5.28
C ASN A 29 4.83 -10.11 5.43
N TYR A 30 5.09 -8.94 4.84
CA TYR A 30 6.36 -8.24 5.00
C TYR A 30 6.59 -7.79 6.46
N LEU A 31 5.57 -7.24 7.13
CA LEU A 31 5.72 -6.85 8.53
C LEU A 31 5.96 -8.07 9.43
N GLU A 32 5.26 -9.18 9.17
CA GLU A 32 5.47 -10.46 9.87
C GLU A 32 6.91 -10.96 9.69
N SER A 33 7.40 -11.02 8.44
CA SER A 33 8.77 -11.50 8.17
C SER A 33 9.85 -10.53 8.66
N SER A 34 9.52 -9.26 8.83
CA SER A 34 10.42 -8.24 9.39
C SER A 34 10.43 -8.22 10.93
N GLY A 35 9.72 -9.14 11.59
CA GLY A 35 9.73 -9.30 13.04
C GLY A 35 8.92 -8.25 13.81
N TYR A 36 7.95 -7.60 13.16
CA TYR A 36 7.04 -6.69 13.88
C TYR A 36 6.17 -7.45 14.88
N ALA A 37 5.88 -6.83 16.02
CA ALA A 37 4.94 -7.38 16.99
C ALA A 37 3.54 -7.55 16.37
N ALA A 38 2.85 -8.63 16.75
CA ALA A 38 1.51 -8.94 16.23
C ALA A 38 0.51 -7.79 16.43
N SER A 39 0.55 -7.14 17.60
CA SER A 39 -0.28 -5.97 17.91
C SER A 39 -0.01 -4.79 16.97
N THR A 40 1.25 -4.54 16.61
CA THR A 40 1.62 -3.51 15.64
C THR A 40 1.11 -3.84 14.24
N ILE A 41 1.20 -5.11 13.82
CA ILE A 41 0.73 -5.57 12.51
C ILE A 41 -0.79 -5.41 12.41
N GLU A 42 -1.53 -5.81 13.44
CA GLU A 42 -2.98 -5.64 13.52
C GLU A 42 -3.36 -4.16 13.47
N CYS A 43 -2.70 -3.35 14.30
CA CYS A 43 -2.90 -1.90 14.34
C CYS A 43 -2.67 -1.27 12.95
N TYR A 44 -1.55 -1.58 12.30
CA TYR A 44 -1.24 -1.08 10.96
C TYR A 44 -2.25 -1.57 9.92
N SER A 45 -2.71 -2.81 10.02
CA SER A 45 -3.70 -3.39 9.09
C SER A 45 -5.05 -2.69 9.19
N VAL A 46 -5.49 -2.33 10.41
CA VAL A 46 -6.73 -1.58 10.65
C VAL A 46 -6.60 -0.16 10.07
N TYR A 47 -5.56 0.57 10.46
CA TYR A 47 -5.43 1.97 10.04
C TYR A 47 -5.12 2.12 8.55
N LEU A 48 -4.34 1.21 7.97
CA LEU A 48 -4.14 1.17 6.52
C LEU A 48 -5.46 0.90 5.77
N GLY A 49 -6.38 0.13 6.37
CA GLY A 49 -7.71 -0.08 5.82
C GLY A 49 -8.45 1.21 5.48
N TYR A 50 -8.38 2.23 6.35
CA TYR A 50 -9.02 3.53 6.09
C TYR A 50 -8.44 4.24 4.86
N PHE A 51 -7.14 4.11 4.61
CA PHE A 51 -6.51 4.68 3.43
C PHE A 51 -6.94 3.93 2.16
N LEU A 52 -6.96 2.59 2.19
CA LEU A 52 -7.43 1.80 1.06
C LEU A 52 -8.91 2.04 0.75
N ASP A 53 -9.74 2.24 1.76
CA ASP A 53 -11.14 2.65 1.60
C ASP A 53 -11.26 4.00 0.90
N TYR A 54 -10.39 4.95 1.26
CA TYR A 54 -10.31 6.25 0.59
C TYR A 54 -9.91 6.08 -0.88
N LEU A 55 -8.88 5.29 -1.19
CA LEU A 55 -8.47 5.00 -2.57
C LEU A 55 -9.61 4.40 -3.39
N ARG A 56 -10.37 3.45 -2.82
CA ARG A 56 -11.56 2.87 -3.47
C ARG A 56 -12.62 3.93 -3.78
N LYS A 57 -12.88 4.86 -2.85
CA LYS A 57 -13.85 5.96 -3.07
C LYS A 57 -13.46 6.87 -4.23
N ILE A 58 -12.17 7.13 -4.40
CA ILE A 58 -11.65 7.92 -5.54
C ILE A 58 -11.28 7.07 -6.76
N LYS A 59 -11.66 5.77 -6.77
CA LYS A 59 -11.44 4.80 -7.85
C LYS A 59 -9.97 4.54 -8.21
N VAL A 60 -9.05 4.75 -7.26
CA VAL A 60 -7.65 4.36 -7.39
C VAL A 60 -7.49 2.92 -6.88
N MET A 61 -7.28 1.99 -7.81
CA MET A 61 -7.18 0.56 -7.50
C MET A 61 -5.76 0.00 -7.59
N ASP A 62 -4.83 0.76 -8.19
CA ASP A 62 -3.41 0.39 -8.28
C ASP A 62 -2.57 1.41 -7.50
N LEU A 63 -1.76 0.93 -6.54
CA LEU A 63 -0.89 1.79 -5.73
C LEU A 63 0.15 2.56 -6.56
N LYS A 64 0.46 2.14 -7.79
CA LYS A 64 1.33 2.91 -8.70
C LYS A 64 0.68 4.19 -9.21
N GLN A 65 -0.64 4.31 -9.13
CA GLN A 65 -1.38 5.51 -9.50
C GLN A 65 -1.48 6.51 -8.35
N VAL A 66 -1.08 6.13 -7.13
CA VAL A 66 -1.09 7.03 -5.99
C VAL A 66 -0.01 8.08 -6.18
N THR A 67 -0.43 9.33 -6.28
CA THR A 67 0.46 10.47 -6.43
C THR A 67 0.67 11.18 -5.09
N HIS A 68 1.63 12.10 -5.05
CA HIS A 68 1.80 13.01 -3.92
C HIS A 68 0.53 13.83 -3.63
N GLU A 69 -0.26 14.16 -4.65
CA GLU A 69 -1.53 14.89 -4.48
C GLU A 69 -2.61 14.00 -3.82
N THR A 70 -2.70 12.73 -4.22
CA THR A 70 -3.59 11.75 -3.57
C THR A 70 -3.28 11.66 -2.07
N ILE A 71 -1.99 11.57 -1.76
CA ILE A 71 -1.48 11.51 -0.39
C ILE A 71 -1.80 12.79 0.40
N ARG A 72 -1.53 13.97 -0.18
CA ARG A 72 -1.82 15.26 0.44
C ARG A 72 -3.31 15.42 0.73
N THR A 73 -4.16 15.00 -0.20
CA THR A 73 -5.62 15.05 -0.03
C THR A 73 -6.06 14.16 1.13
N TYR A 74 -5.53 12.94 1.22
CA TYR A 74 -5.81 12.07 2.36
C TYR A 74 -5.34 12.68 3.69
N GLN A 75 -4.16 13.30 3.71
CA GLN A 75 -3.65 13.99 4.90
C GLN A 75 -4.59 15.12 5.36
N LEU A 76 -5.08 15.94 4.44
CA LEU A 76 -6.05 17.00 4.75
C LEU A 76 -7.36 16.43 5.30
N LEU A 77 -7.86 15.35 4.71
CA LEU A 77 -9.06 14.66 5.20
C LEU A 77 -8.87 14.15 6.64
N VAL A 78 -7.72 13.55 6.95
CA VAL A 78 -7.42 13.08 8.31
C VAL A 78 -7.24 14.24 9.28
N ALA A 79 -6.62 15.34 8.85
CA ALA A 79 -6.40 16.52 9.69
C ALA A 79 -7.72 17.17 10.14
N ASP A 80 -8.72 17.18 9.26
CA ASP A 80 -10.06 17.76 9.51
C ASP A 80 -10.95 16.90 10.43
N MET A 81 -10.59 15.62 10.65
CA MET A 81 -11.38 14.74 11.51
C MET A 81 -11.32 15.18 12.99
N ALA A 82 -12.47 15.19 13.65
CA ALA A 82 -12.61 15.41 15.10
C ALA A 82 -12.21 14.16 15.91
N ILE A 83 -10.94 13.73 15.78
CA ILE A 83 -10.34 12.60 16.50
C ILE A 83 -9.02 13.05 17.14
N ALA A 84 -8.51 12.26 18.09
CA ALA A 84 -7.23 12.57 18.75
C ALA A 84 -6.06 12.65 17.75
N GLU A 85 -5.13 13.57 17.99
CA GLU A 85 -3.95 13.77 17.14
C GLU A 85 -3.12 12.50 16.97
N GLU A 86 -2.96 11.69 18.02
CA GLU A 86 -2.27 10.39 17.91
C GLU A 86 -3.01 9.44 16.96
N THR A 87 -4.35 9.43 16.97
CA THR A 87 -5.13 8.63 16.03
C THR A 87 -4.97 9.13 14.59
N LYS A 88 -4.83 10.46 14.38
CA LYS A 88 -4.48 11.02 13.07
C LYS A 88 -3.11 10.55 12.60
N GLY A 89 -2.11 10.61 13.47
CA GLY A 89 -0.77 10.06 13.21
C GLY A 89 -0.83 8.58 12.83
N MET A 90 -1.60 7.78 13.56
CA MET A 90 -1.79 6.35 13.28
C MET A 90 -2.49 6.06 11.95
N ARG A 91 -3.27 6.99 11.39
CA ARG A 91 -3.81 6.86 10.02
C ARG A 91 -2.74 7.10 8.95
N LEU A 92 -1.71 7.88 9.23
CA LEU A 92 -0.66 8.24 8.26
C LEU A 92 0.58 7.35 8.34
N ARG A 93 0.99 6.92 9.54
CA ARG A 93 2.20 6.09 9.74
C ARG A 93 2.21 4.80 8.91
N PRO A 94 1.13 3.99 8.87
CA PRO A 94 1.10 2.77 8.05
C PRO A 94 1.16 3.07 6.55
N VAL A 95 0.61 4.20 6.10
CA VAL A 95 0.67 4.63 4.69
C VAL A 95 2.10 4.93 4.31
N LYS A 96 2.81 5.74 5.12
CA LYS A 96 4.24 6.03 4.92
C LYS A 96 5.08 4.75 4.92
N ARG A 97 4.79 3.82 5.84
CA ARG A 97 5.51 2.54 5.91
C ARG A 97 5.24 1.64 4.70
N LEU A 98 4.01 1.60 4.19
CA LEU A 98 3.64 0.88 2.98
C LEU A 98 4.45 1.38 1.78
N PHE A 99 4.45 2.69 1.54
CA PHE A 99 5.17 3.27 0.39
C PHE A 99 6.69 3.17 0.53
N GLY A 100 7.23 3.28 1.76
CA GLY A 100 8.63 2.98 2.04
C GLY A 100 8.99 1.53 1.68
N TRP A 101 8.20 0.54 2.10
CA TRP A 101 8.41 -0.86 1.72
C TRP A 101 8.35 -1.08 0.19
N LEU A 102 7.44 -0.39 -0.50
CA LEU A 102 7.34 -0.47 -1.95
C LEU A 102 8.55 0.12 -2.66
N LEU A 103 9.15 1.17 -2.11
CA LEU A 103 10.39 1.76 -2.60
C LEU A 103 11.58 0.83 -2.34
N ASP A 104 11.70 0.32 -1.09
CA ASP A 104 12.76 -0.59 -0.66
C ASP A 104 12.78 -1.89 -1.49
N THR A 105 11.62 -2.33 -1.97
CA THR A 105 11.48 -3.52 -2.83
C THR A 105 11.44 -3.21 -4.34
N HIS A 106 11.78 -1.98 -4.73
CA HIS A 106 11.82 -1.49 -6.12
C HIS A 106 10.50 -1.69 -6.90
N ARG A 107 9.37 -1.70 -6.18
CA ARG A 107 8.01 -1.78 -6.77
C ARG A 107 7.50 -0.40 -7.17
N LEU A 108 8.10 0.66 -6.61
CA LEU A 108 7.95 2.06 -6.99
C LEU A 108 9.33 2.67 -7.28
N LEU A 109 9.33 3.68 -8.14
CA LEU A 109 10.52 4.49 -8.42
C LEU A 109 10.62 5.72 -7.53
N LEU A 110 9.47 6.23 -7.06
CA LEU A 110 9.37 7.44 -6.25
C LEU A 110 8.40 7.18 -5.11
N ASP A 111 8.71 7.70 -3.92
CA ASP A 111 7.83 7.65 -2.76
C ASP A 111 6.86 8.84 -2.77
N PRO A 112 5.54 8.63 -2.96
CA PRO A 112 4.56 9.71 -2.93
C PRO A 112 4.37 10.30 -1.52
N THR A 113 4.97 9.69 -0.48
CA THR A 113 4.86 10.08 0.93
C THR A 113 6.05 10.86 1.47
N GLU A 114 7.09 11.09 0.66
CA GLU A 114 8.38 11.67 1.09
C GLU A 114 8.24 12.98 1.88
N LYS A 115 7.27 13.83 1.50
CA LYS A 115 7.05 15.15 2.11
C LYS A 115 6.00 15.17 3.22
N ILE A 116 5.40 14.03 3.56
CA ILE A 116 4.42 13.98 4.66
C ILE A 116 5.14 14.00 6.01
N ARG A 117 4.67 14.89 6.88
CA ARG A 117 4.92 14.85 8.33
C ARG A 117 3.77 14.10 9.02
N CYS A 118 4.10 13.07 9.78
CA CYS A 118 3.19 12.17 10.50
C CYS A 118 3.50 12.16 11.99
#